data_AF-A0A828RVC9-F1
#
_entry.id   AF-A0A828RVC9-F1
#
_cell.length_a   1.000
_cell.length_b   1.000
_cell.length_c   1.000
_cell.angle_alpha   90.00
_cell.angle_beta   90.00
_cell.angle_gamma   90.00
#
_symmetry.space_group_name_H-M   'P 1'
#
loop_
_entity.id
_entity.type
_entity.pdbx_description
1 polymer ?
#
loop_
_entity_poly.entity_id
_entity_poly.type
_entity_poly.pdbx_seq_one_letter_code
_entity_poly.pdbx_strand_id
1 'polypeptide(L)'
;MTKFPKSTYYYWGKKMAQDNPDQELEDLILTIFKENDENYGYRRITDELHHRGHQVNHKKVYRLMKKLGISCIKFSHKTRKYRSYKGKIGTIAKNRINRRFHTPYPYQKLTTDVTEFKT
;
A
#
# COMPACT_ATOMS: atom_id res chain seq x y z
N MET A 1 29.77 -29.70 28.02
CA MET A 1 30.47 -29.47 26.75
C MET A 1 29.46 -29.11 25.68
N THR A 2 29.62 -27.96 25.02
CA THR A 2 28.76 -27.56 23.88
C THR A 2 28.95 -28.56 22.73
N LYS A 3 27.84 -29.08 22.17
CA LYS A 3 27.82 -30.12 21.12
C LYS A 3 28.26 -29.63 19.72
N PHE A 4 29.04 -28.55 19.62
CA PHE A 4 29.42 -27.94 18.34
C PHE A 4 30.94 -27.97 18.12
N PRO A 5 31.41 -28.17 16.88
CA PRO A 5 32.82 -28.02 16.54
C PRO A 5 33.34 -26.62 16.90
N LYS A 6 34.60 -26.56 17.35
CA LYS A 6 35.26 -25.31 17.77
C LYS A 6 35.32 -24.28 16.63
N SER A 7 35.48 -24.74 15.39
CA SER A 7 35.44 -23.93 14.17
C SER A 7 34.10 -23.22 14.00
N THR A 8 32.99 -23.91 14.24
CA THR A 8 31.64 -23.34 14.18
C THR A 8 31.47 -22.23 15.22
N TYR A 9 31.93 -22.44 16.46
CA TYR A 9 31.86 -21.44 17.52
C TYR A 9 32.58 -20.13 17.15
N TYR A 10 33.85 -20.21 16.72
CA TYR A 10 34.62 -19.02 16.34
C TYR A 10 34.11 -18.35 15.06
N TYR A 11 33.58 -19.12 14.10
CA TYR A 11 32.95 -18.58 12.91
C TYR A 11 31.73 -17.71 13.24
N TRP A 12 30.82 -18.22 14.07
CA TRP A 12 29.65 -17.45 14.51
C TRP A 12 30.04 -16.26 15.38
N GLY A 13 31.05 -16.40 16.25
CA GLY A 13 31.59 -15.29 17.04
C GLY A 13 32.10 -14.15 16.18
N LYS A 14 32.90 -14.45 15.14
CA LYS A 14 33.36 -13.44 14.17
C LYS A 14 32.22 -12.82 13.38
N LYS A 15 31.23 -13.62 12.98
CA LYS A 15 30.10 -13.16 12.17
C LYS A 15 29.13 -12.25 12.96
N MET A 16 28.97 -12.51 14.26
CA MET A 16 28.17 -11.68 15.18
C MET A 16 28.87 -10.36 15.52
N ALA A 17 30.20 -10.32 15.47
CA ALA A 17 31.00 -9.13 15.71
C ALA A 17 31.14 -8.21 14.48
N GLN A 18 30.59 -8.60 13.32
CA GLN A 18 30.58 -7.77 12.12
C GLN A 18 29.42 -6.77 12.16
N ASP A 19 29.70 -5.54 11.75
CA ASP A 19 28.67 -4.51 11.58
C ASP A 19 27.63 -4.93 10.53
N ASN A 20 26.40 -4.42 10.69
CA ASN A 20 25.30 -4.75 9.80
C ASN A 20 25.56 -4.17 8.40
N PRO A 21 25.86 -4.98 7.37
CA PRO A 21 26.16 -4.47 6.04
C PRO A 21 24.94 -3.85 5.35
N ASP A 22 23.74 -4.12 5.86
CA ASP A 22 22.48 -3.61 5.31
C ASP A 22 22.02 -2.32 6.02
N GLN A 23 22.80 -1.75 6.95
CA GLN A 23 22.37 -0.63 7.79
C GLN A 23 22.05 0.64 7.00
N GLU A 24 22.91 1.03 6.05
CA GLU A 24 22.65 2.18 5.17
C GLU A 24 21.37 2.01 4.35
N LEU A 25 21.10 0.78 3.89
CA LEU A 25 19.91 0.47 3.11
C LEU A 25 18.65 0.46 3.99
N GLU A 26 18.75 -0.01 5.23
CA GLU A 26 17.68 0.05 6.24
C GLU A 26 17.29 1.52 6.52
N ASP A 27 18.27 2.39 6.72
CA ASP A 27 18.06 3.82 6.97
C ASP A 27 17.42 4.53 5.76
N LEU A 28 17.86 4.18 4.54
CA LEU A 28 17.28 4.74 3.33
C LEU A 28 15.83 4.29 3.12
N ILE A 29 15.53 3.01 3.39
CA ILE A 29 14.17 2.46 3.37
C ILE A 29 13.27 3.20 4.37
N LEU A 30 13.76 3.46 5.59
CA LEU A 30 13.01 4.21 6.60
C LEU A 30 12.76 5.66 6.18
N THR A 31 13.75 6.30 5.56
CA THR A 31 13.65 7.66 5.04
C THR A 31 12.58 7.75 3.96
N ILE A 32 12.65 6.88 2.94
CA ILE A 32 11.63 6.79 1.87
C ILE A 32 10.25 6.53 2.46
N PHE A 33 10.14 5.62 3.43
CA PHE A 33 8.87 5.27 4.04
C PHE A 33 8.23 6.46 4.76
N LYS A 34 9.01 7.25 5.50
CA LYS A 34 8.54 8.46 6.19
C LYS A 34 8.19 9.59 5.21
N GLU A 35 9.01 9.83 4.19
CA GLU A 35 8.76 10.85 3.16
C GLU A 35 7.44 10.63 2.42
N ASN A 36 7.03 9.36 2.27
CA ASN A 36 5.80 8.98 1.58
C ASN A 36 4.63 8.73 2.54
N ASP A 37 4.64 9.36 3.72
CA ASP A 37 3.62 9.22 4.75
C ASP A 37 3.28 7.75 5.05
N GLU A 38 4.28 6.86 5.13
CA GLU A 38 4.09 5.43 5.46
C GLU A 38 3.15 4.67 4.50
N ASN A 39 2.85 5.26 3.33
CA ASN A 39 1.92 4.72 2.36
C ASN A 39 2.58 3.71 1.41
N TYR A 40 3.91 3.67 1.39
CA TYR A 40 4.65 2.84 0.45
C TYR A 40 4.90 1.45 1.03
N GLY A 41 4.42 0.43 0.31
CA GLY A 41 4.82 -0.96 0.54
C GLY A 41 6.13 -1.30 -0.18
N TYR A 42 6.66 -2.50 0.05
CA TYR A 42 7.97 -2.91 -0.45
C TYR A 42 8.18 -2.74 -1.97
N ARG A 43 7.12 -2.90 -2.78
CA ARG A 43 7.21 -2.67 -4.23
C ARG A 43 7.52 -1.22 -4.56
N ARG A 44 6.72 -0.28 -4.04
CA ARG A 44 6.91 1.16 -4.25
C ARG A 44 8.22 1.66 -3.67
N ILE A 45 8.63 1.13 -2.51
CA ILE A 45 9.96 1.42 -1.95
C ILE A 45 11.07 0.90 -2.87
N THR A 46 10.90 -0.28 -3.49
CA THR A 46 11.89 -0.81 -4.44
C THR A 46 12.00 0.10 -5.67
N ASP A 47 10.87 0.55 -6.21
CA ASP A 47 10.85 1.45 -7.37
C ASP A 47 11.53 2.80 -7.02
N GLU A 48 11.22 3.34 -5.84
CA GLU A 48 11.84 4.58 -5.35
C GLU A 48 13.35 4.42 -5.09
N LEU A 49 13.77 3.27 -4.56
CA LEU A 49 15.18 2.91 -4.42
C LEU A 49 15.88 2.91 -5.79
N HIS A 50 15.24 2.35 -6.82
CA HIS A 50 15.76 2.32 -8.18
C HIS A 50 15.85 3.73 -8.77
N HIS A 51 14.84 4.58 -8.55
CA HIS A 51 14.88 5.99 -8.95
C HIS A 51 16.03 6.76 -8.30
N ARG A 52 16.37 6.43 -7.05
CA ARG A 52 17.52 7.00 -6.32
C ARG A 52 18.87 6.35 -6.68
N GLY A 53 18.90 5.45 -7.67
CA GLY A 53 20.11 4.80 -8.16
C GLY A 53 20.52 3.53 -7.41
N HIS A 54 19.74 3.06 -6.43
CA HIS A 54 20.02 1.83 -5.69
C HIS A 54 19.33 0.63 -6.35
N GLN A 55 20.06 -0.14 -7.18
CA GLN A 55 19.53 -1.38 -7.74
C GLN A 55 19.47 -2.50 -6.69
N VAL A 56 18.33 -2.61 -6.02
CA VAL A 56 18.08 -3.64 -5.00
C VAL A 56 16.91 -4.53 -5.42
N ASN A 57 17.04 -5.84 -5.23
CA ASN A 57 15.94 -6.77 -5.49
C ASN A 57 14.80 -6.57 -4.48
N HIS A 58 13.55 -6.53 -4.96
CA HIS A 58 12.34 -6.39 -4.13
C HIS A 58 12.25 -7.41 -2.99
N LYS A 59 12.83 -8.62 -3.14
CA LYS A 59 12.87 -9.64 -2.08
C LYS A 59 13.75 -9.20 -0.90
N LYS A 60 14.87 -8.53 -1.17
CA LYS A 60 15.76 -7.99 -0.12
C LYS A 60 15.05 -6.85 0.61
N VAL A 61 14.44 -5.93 -0.13
CA VAL A 61 13.64 -4.83 0.44
C VAL A 61 12.53 -5.38 1.33
N TYR A 62 11.77 -6.37 0.86
CA TYR A 62 10.73 -7.02 1.66
C TYR A 62 11.25 -7.63 2.96
N ARG A 63 12.40 -8.33 2.91
CA ARG A 63 13.04 -8.92 4.09
C ARG A 63 13.47 -7.85 5.10
N LEU A 64 14.06 -6.75 4.63
CA LEU A 64 14.50 -5.64 5.48
C LEU A 64 13.31 -4.90 6.09
N MET A 65 12.27 -4.61 5.31
CA MET A 65 11.03 -4.04 5.85
C MET A 65 10.41 -4.91 6.93
N LYS A 66 10.40 -6.23 6.74
CA LYS A 66 9.91 -7.18 7.76
C LYS A 66 10.78 -7.19 9.00
N LYS A 67 12.12 -7.11 8.86
CA LYS A 67 13.06 -6.99 9.98
C LYS A 67 12.82 -5.71 10.78
N LEU A 68 12.54 -4.60 10.10
CA LEU A 68 12.24 -3.29 10.68
C LEU A 68 10.80 -3.16 11.22
N GLY A 69 9.93 -4.15 10.99
CA GLY A 69 8.53 -4.11 11.42
C GLY A 69 7.65 -3.12 10.66
N ILE A 70 8.12 -2.57 9.54
CA ILE A 70 7.38 -1.57 8.75
C ILE A 70 6.51 -2.24 7.68
N SER A 71 5.26 -1.78 7.58
CA SER A 71 4.31 -2.24 6.56
C SER A 71 3.31 -1.14 6.23
N CYS A 72 2.81 -1.14 4.99
CA CYS A 72 1.78 -0.19 4.57
C CYS A 72 0.41 -0.66 5.12
N ILE A 73 0.01 -0.11 6.26
CA ILE A 73 -1.26 -0.44 6.94
C ILE A 73 -2.34 0.62 6.66
N LYS A 74 -1.97 1.84 6.25
CA LYS A 74 -2.90 2.99 6.13
C LYS A 74 -4.12 2.74 5.24
N PHE A 75 -4.01 1.91 4.21
CA PHE A 75 -5.12 1.57 3.30
C PHE A 75 -5.68 0.14 3.49
N SER A 76 -5.18 -0.62 4.46
CA SER A 76 -5.65 -1.98 4.73
C SER A 76 -7.10 -1.98 5.23
N HIS A 77 -7.48 -0.94 5.96
CA HIS A 77 -8.80 -0.83 6.56
C HIS A 77 -9.72 -0.07 5.61
N LYS A 78 -10.87 -0.67 5.28
CA LYS A 78 -11.94 -0.02 4.51
C LYS A 78 -12.47 1.15 5.35
N THR A 79 -11.91 2.35 5.18
CA THR A 79 -12.29 3.55 5.92
C THR A 79 -13.70 3.97 5.52
N ARG A 80 -14.70 3.44 6.23
CA ARG A 80 -16.15 3.65 6.08
C ARG A 80 -16.72 3.35 4.68
N LYS A 81 -17.83 2.61 4.62
CA LYS A 81 -18.71 2.66 3.44
C LYS A 81 -19.23 4.09 3.31
N TYR A 82 -18.84 4.79 2.25
CA TYR A 82 -19.44 6.08 1.92
C TYR A 82 -20.96 5.93 1.83
N ARG A 83 -21.69 6.79 2.53
CA ARG A 83 -23.16 6.83 2.51
C ARG A 83 -23.58 8.29 2.30
N SER A 84 -23.78 8.67 1.04
CA SER A 84 -24.34 9.99 0.65
C SER A 84 -25.79 10.18 1.08
N TYR A 85 -26.50 9.08 1.35
CA TYR A 85 -27.90 9.09 1.75
C TYR A 85 -28.08 9.70 3.15
N LYS A 86 -28.43 10.98 3.19
CA LYS A 86 -28.77 11.74 4.40
C LYS A 86 -30.24 11.58 4.83
N GLY A 87 -30.99 10.67 4.21
CA GLY A 87 -32.44 10.53 4.39
C GLY A 87 -33.25 11.16 3.25
N LYS A 88 -34.58 11.26 3.44
CA LYS A 88 -35.49 11.90 2.48
C LYS A 88 -35.43 13.42 2.68
N ILE A 89 -34.49 14.07 1.98
CA ILE A 89 -34.33 15.52 1.98
C ILE A 89 -35.10 16.10 0.78
N GLY A 90 -36.00 17.05 1.05
CA GLY A 90 -36.75 17.77 0.01
C GLY A 90 -37.81 16.94 -0.72
N THR A 91 -38.30 17.48 -1.83
CA THR A 91 -39.27 16.84 -2.72
C THR A 91 -38.56 15.89 -3.68
N ILE A 92 -38.77 14.58 -3.51
CA ILE A 92 -38.24 13.56 -4.42
C ILE A 92 -39.07 13.56 -5.71
N ALA A 93 -38.42 13.81 -6.84
CA ALA A 93 -39.05 13.65 -8.15
C ALA A 93 -39.48 12.19 -8.36
N LYS A 94 -40.67 11.98 -8.93
CA LYS A 94 -41.17 10.62 -9.21
C LYS A 94 -40.20 9.87 -10.12
N ASN A 95 -39.86 8.63 -9.76
CA ASN A 95 -39.05 7.76 -10.61
C ASN A 95 -39.84 7.41 -11.89
N ARG A 96 -39.56 8.12 -12.98
CA ARG A 96 -40.25 7.92 -14.27
C ARG A 96 -39.76 6.65 -15.00
N ILE A 97 -38.52 6.24 -14.74
CA ILE A 97 -37.91 5.10 -15.42
C ILE A 97 -38.39 3.79 -14.80
N ASN A 98 -38.45 3.66 -13.47
CA ASN A 98 -38.88 2.45 -12.76
C ASN A 98 -38.22 1.17 -13.32
N ARG A 99 -36.90 1.22 -13.56
CA ARG A 99 -36.08 0.16 -14.16
C ARG A 99 -36.54 -0.31 -15.56
N ARG A 100 -37.37 0.46 -16.25
CA ARG A 100 -37.76 0.20 -17.65
C ARG A 100 -36.69 0.74 -18.58
N PHE A 101 -35.63 -0.04 -18.83
CA PHE A 101 -34.53 0.40 -19.71
C PHE A 101 -34.77 0.08 -21.18
N HIS A 102 -35.65 -0.86 -21.48
CA HIS A 102 -35.98 -1.20 -22.87
C HIS A 102 -37.00 -0.21 -23.46
N THR A 103 -36.76 0.24 -24.70
CA THR A 103 -37.67 1.07 -25.50
C THR A 103 -37.53 0.75 -26.99
N PRO A 104 -38.64 0.74 -27.75
CA PRO A 104 -38.62 0.48 -29.19
C PRO A 104 -38.09 1.66 -30.02
N TYR A 105 -38.15 2.88 -29.47
CA TYR A 105 -37.68 4.09 -30.13
C TYR A 105 -36.40 4.63 -29.47
N PRO A 106 -35.44 5.15 -30.26
CA PRO A 106 -34.26 5.83 -29.71
C PRO A 106 -34.66 7.13 -29.00
N TYR A 107 -33.83 7.59 -28.06
CA TYR A 107 -33.99 8.86 -27.31
C TYR A 107 -35.27 9.01 -26.45
N GLN A 108 -36.10 7.97 -26.34
CA GLN A 108 -37.31 8.02 -25.51
C GLN A 108 -37.03 8.11 -24.01
N LYS A 109 -35.87 7.63 -23.55
CA LYS A 109 -35.40 7.71 -22.16
C LYS A 109 -33.95 8.17 -22.17
N LEU A 110 -33.69 9.32 -21.55
CA LEU A 110 -32.35 9.88 -21.39
C LEU A 110 -32.03 10.01 -19.91
N THR A 111 -30.86 9.55 -19.50
CA THR A 111 -30.37 9.59 -18.12
C THR A 111 -28.98 10.21 -18.10
N THR A 112 -28.72 11.03 -17.10
CA THR A 112 -27.41 11.64 -16.85
C THR A 112 -27.07 11.44 -15.39
N ASP A 113 -25.86 10.94 -15.12
CA ASP A 113 -25.35 10.82 -13.76
C ASP A 113 -24.41 11.99 -13.45
N VAL A 114 -24.50 12.53 -12.23
CA VAL A 114 -23.60 13.57 -11.73
C VAL A 114 -22.50 12.89 -10.92
N THR A 115 -21.24 13.08 -11.33
CA THR A 115 -20.07 12.59 -10.60
C THR A 115 -19.35 13.78 -9.98
N GLU A 116 -19.21 13.78 -8.66
CA GLU A 116 -18.44 14.80 -7.94
C GLU A 116 -16.95 14.47 -8.04
N PHE A 117 -16.17 15.40 -8.60
CA PHE A 117 -14.72 15.38 -8.52
C PHE A 117 -14.29 16.22 -7.32
N LYS A 118 -13.49 15.63 -6.41
CA LYS A 118 -12.87 16.39 -5.32
C LYS A 118 -11.69 17.17 -5.89
N THR A 119 -11.80 18.49 -5.86
CA THR A 119 -10.67 19.41 -6.04
C THR A 119 -9.92 19.58 -4.73
#